data_AF-A0A257IQG5-F1
#
_entry.id   AF-A0A257IQG5-F1
#
_cell.length_a   1.000
_cell.length_b   1.000
_cell.length_c   1.000
_cell.angle_alpha   90.00
_cell.angle_beta   90.00
_cell.angle_gamma   90.00
#
_symmetry.space_group_name_H-M   'P 1'
#
loop_
_entity.id
_entity.type
_entity.pdbx_description
1 polymer ?
#
loop_
_entity_poly.entity_id
_entity_poly.type
_entity_poly.pdbx_seq_one_letter_code
_entity_poly.pdbx_strand_id
1 'polypeptide(L)'
;SQDLLGRKVSLANGKAMGLLSGEIIDCITEAISHEKLRKYANQLASELKSYNKTLQHLFGIAQTGDTERYLSDAALFLELTGTIIIAWQWLAIGLASEKALAKNELERDFAQSKIETMKFYFHYELPKTTGLTTRLMDEEVITILGEIDVFDN
;
A
#
# COMPACT_ATOMS: atom_id res chain seq x y z
N SER A 1 -14.13 5.78 -1.08
CA SER A 1 -12.94 6.08 -0.26
C SER A 1 -13.28 6.25 1.21
N GLN A 2 -14.26 7.09 1.56
CA GLN A 2 -14.64 7.38 2.95
C GLN A 2 -15.11 6.14 3.75
N ASP A 3 -15.70 5.12 3.12
CA ASP A 3 -16.03 3.86 3.83
C ASP A 3 -14.77 3.07 4.26
N LEU A 4 -13.69 3.10 3.46
CA LEU A 4 -12.45 2.42 3.81
C LEU A 4 -11.84 3.07 5.06
N LEU A 5 -11.56 4.37 5.02
CA LEU A 5 -10.96 5.09 6.16
C LEU A 5 -11.92 5.28 7.33
N GLY A 6 -13.15 5.72 7.07
CA GLY A 6 -14.12 6.07 8.11
C GLY A 6 -14.75 4.87 8.80
N ARG A 7 -14.82 3.72 8.12
CA ARG A 7 -15.48 2.53 8.66
C ARG A 7 -14.55 1.34 8.73
N LYS A 8 -14.04 0.83 7.59
CA LYS A 8 -13.36 -0.48 7.52
C LYS A 8 -12.00 -0.53 8.21
N VAL A 9 -11.23 0.54 8.11
CA VAL A 9 -9.91 0.69 8.76
C VAL A 9 -10.06 0.76 10.28
N SER A 10 -11.11 1.43 10.78
CA SER A 10 -11.43 1.54 12.21
C SER A 10 -12.21 0.35 12.77
N LEU A 11 -12.81 -0.50 11.91
CA LEU A 11 -13.56 -1.69 12.35
C LEU A 11 -12.67 -2.60 13.21
N ALA A 12 -13.23 -3.08 14.32
CA ALA A 12 -12.58 -3.98 15.27
C ALA A 12 -11.21 -3.47 15.77
N ASN A 13 -11.05 -2.15 15.97
CA ASN A 13 -9.78 -1.51 16.38
C ASN A 13 -8.62 -1.81 15.42
N GLY A 14 -8.88 -1.86 14.11
CA GLY A 14 -7.84 -2.07 13.11
C GLY A 14 -7.27 -3.50 13.06
N LYS A 15 -7.90 -4.47 13.74
CA LYS A 15 -7.48 -5.89 13.70
C LYS A 15 -7.38 -6.45 12.28
N ALA A 16 -8.29 -6.07 11.38
CA ALA A 16 -8.26 -6.49 9.99
C ALA A 16 -6.99 -5.99 9.26
N MET A 17 -6.56 -4.76 9.52
CA MET A 17 -5.32 -4.20 8.96
C MET A 17 -4.08 -4.86 9.55
N GLY A 18 -4.14 -5.24 10.83
CA GLY A 18 -3.08 -6.03 11.48
C GLY A 18 -2.90 -7.40 10.83
N LEU A 19 -3.99 -8.13 10.58
CA LEU A 19 -3.96 -9.43 9.90
C LEU A 19 -3.43 -9.29 8.47
N LEU A 20 -3.93 -8.32 7.70
CA LEU A 20 -3.43 -8.05 6.35
C LEU A 20 -1.93 -7.75 6.34
N SER A 21 -1.45 -6.89 7.24
CA SER A 21 -0.02 -6.62 7.37
C SER A 21 0.79 -7.87 7.71
N GLY A 22 0.24 -8.79 8.52
CA GLY A 22 0.86 -10.09 8.81
C GLY A 22 1.06 -10.92 7.54
N GLU A 23 -0.01 -11.11 6.75
CA GLU A 23 0.05 -11.87 5.48
C GLU A 23 1.05 -11.26 4.47
N ILE A 24 1.13 -9.92 4.41
CA ILE A 24 2.10 -9.24 3.56
C ILE A 24 3.53 -9.51 4.06
N ILE A 25 3.76 -9.42 5.38
CA ILE A 25 5.08 -9.66 5.99
C ILE A 25 5.54 -11.11 5.77
N ASP A 26 4.64 -12.08 5.89
CA ASP A 26 4.95 -13.50 5.66
C ASP A 26 5.39 -13.72 4.21
N CYS A 27 4.65 -13.16 3.26
CA CYS A 27 5.02 -13.21 1.84
C CYS A 27 6.37 -12.54 1.55
N ILE A 28 6.63 -11.36 2.13
CA ILE A 28 7.92 -10.67 2.02
C ILE A 28 9.05 -11.52 2.57
N THR A 29 8.87 -12.07 3.77
CA THR A 29 9.88 -12.87 4.48
C THR A 29 10.28 -14.08 3.66
N GLU A 30 9.30 -14.75 3.07
CA GLU A 30 9.56 -15.88 2.19
C GLU A 30 10.29 -15.44 0.91
N ALA A 31 9.80 -14.38 0.26
CA ALA A 31 10.40 -13.85 -0.97
C ALA A 31 11.85 -13.35 -0.80
N ILE A 32 12.23 -12.87 0.39
CA ILE A 32 13.63 -12.48 0.71
C ILE A 32 14.61 -13.64 0.55
N SER A 33 14.14 -14.86 0.80
CA SER A 33 14.94 -16.09 0.69
C SER A 33 15.23 -16.46 -0.79
N HIS A 34 14.50 -15.89 -1.74
CA HIS A 34 14.70 -16.08 -3.17
C HIS A 34 15.54 -14.94 -3.74
N GLU A 35 16.77 -15.22 -4.20
CA GLU A 35 17.73 -14.21 -4.67
C GLU A 35 17.15 -13.22 -5.68
N LYS A 36 16.41 -13.73 -6.68
CA LYS A 36 15.79 -12.90 -7.73
C LYS A 36 14.66 -12.01 -7.24
N LEU A 37 14.02 -12.35 -6.11
CA LEU A 37 12.88 -11.60 -5.56
C LEU A 37 13.29 -10.70 -4.40
N ARG A 38 14.45 -10.95 -3.78
CA ARG A 38 14.93 -10.23 -2.59
C ARG A 38 14.87 -8.71 -2.72
N LYS A 39 15.26 -8.15 -3.87
CA LYS A 39 15.17 -6.71 -4.13
C LYS A 39 13.74 -6.19 -4.00
N TYR A 40 12.79 -6.87 -4.64
CA TYR A 40 11.38 -6.47 -4.66
C TYR A 40 10.73 -6.69 -3.30
N ALA A 41 11.05 -7.78 -2.61
CA ALA A 41 10.60 -8.01 -1.25
C ALA A 41 11.06 -6.88 -0.29
N ASN A 42 12.32 -6.45 -0.40
CA ASN A 42 12.84 -5.33 0.39
C ASN A 42 12.18 -3.98 0.04
N GLN A 43 11.86 -3.75 -1.25
CA GLN A 43 11.11 -2.57 -1.67
C GLN A 43 9.72 -2.56 -1.03
N LEU A 44 8.97 -3.65 -1.13
CA LEU A 44 7.64 -3.75 -0.52
C LEU A 44 7.70 -3.61 1.01
N ALA A 45 8.73 -4.16 1.66
CA ALA A 45 8.93 -4.01 3.11
C ALA A 45 9.11 -2.53 3.52
N SER A 46 9.87 -1.77 2.73
CA SER A 46 10.05 -0.34 2.96
C SER A 46 8.74 0.45 2.76
N GLU A 47 8.03 0.18 1.68
CA GLU A 47 6.75 0.84 1.38
C GLU A 47 5.65 0.48 2.40
N LEU A 48 5.60 -0.77 2.84
CA LEU A 48 4.68 -1.21 3.90
C LEU A 48 4.98 -0.51 5.23
N LYS A 49 6.25 -0.25 5.55
CA LYS A 49 6.64 0.51 6.73
C LYS A 49 6.15 1.96 6.63
N SER A 50 6.29 2.61 5.47
CA SER A 50 5.75 3.95 5.22
C SER A 50 4.23 3.96 5.32
N TYR A 51 3.55 3.01 4.69
CA TYR A 51 2.10 2.83 4.77
C TYR A 51 1.60 2.73 6.21
N ASN A 52 2.23 1.88 7.04
CA ASN A 52 1.83 1.73 8.44
C ASN A 52 2.03 3.00 9.27
N LYS A 53 3.08 3.79 8.99
CA LYS A 53 3.27 5.11 9.61
C LYS A 53 2.16 6.08 9.20
N THR A 54 1.82 6.13 7.91
CA THR A 54 0.72 6.96 7.40
C THR A 54 -0.61 6.57 8.04
N LEU A 55 -0.88 5.27 8.16
CA LEU A 55 -2.08 4.78 8.85
C LEU A 55 -2.15 5.25 10.31
N GLN A 56 -1.05 5.16 11.05
CA GLN A 56 -0.97 5.63 12.44
C GLN A 56 -1.18 7.14 12.55
N HIS A 57 -0.59 7.92 11.64
CA HIS A 57 -0.77 9.37 11.59
C HIS A 57 -2.24 9.75 11.38
N LEU A 58 -2.89 9.17 10.37
CA LEU A 58 -4.31 9.43 10.08
C LEU A 58 -5.21 9.02 11.24
N PHE A 59 -4.92 7.90 11.92
CA PHE A 59 -5.65 7.53 13.14
C PHE A 59 -5.47 8.55 14.28
N GLY A 60 -4.29 9.16 14.41
CA GLY A 60 -4.06 10.24 15.36
C GLY A 60 -4.97 11.43 15.08
N ILE A 61 -5.14 11.81 13.81
CA ILE A 61 -6.07 12.89 13.41
C ILE A 61 -7.51 12.50 13.72
N ALA A 62 -7.94 11.27 13.41
CA ALA A 62 -9.30 10.83 13.72
C ALA A 62 -9.63 10.91 15.23
N GLN A 63 -8.64 10.71 16.10
CA GLN A 63 -8.82 10.78 17.56
C GLN A 63 -8.98 12.22 18.10
N THR A 64 -8.56 13.25 17.37
CA THR A 64 -8.76 14.66 17.79
C THR A 64 -10.20 15.12 17.59
N GLY A 65 -11.02 14.35 16.87
CA GLY A 65 -12.39 14.72 16.48
C GLY A 65 -12.48 15.50 15.18
N ASP A 66 -11.35 15.84 14.56
CA ASP A 66 -11.26 16.55 13.27
C ASP A 66 -11.57 15.59 12.10
N THR A 67 -12.85 15.25 11.99
CA THR A 67 -13.35 14.25 11.04
C THR A 67 -13.28 14.76 9.59
N GLU A 68 -13.40 16.08 9.39
CA GLU A 68 -13.36 16.69 8.06
C GLU A 68 -11.95 16.59 7.47
N ARG A 69 -10.92 16.90 8.27
CA ARG A 69 -9.51 16.66 7.91
C ARG A 69 -9.18 15.20 7.70
N TYR A 70 -9.73 14.30 8.52
CA TYR A 70 -9.50 12.87 8.35
C TYR A 70 -10.10 12.33 7.02
N LEU A 71 -11.23 12.88 6.58
CA LEU A 71 -11.95 12.40 5.40
C LEU A 71 -11.55 13.10 4.10
N SER A 72 -10.96 14.29 4.15
CA SER A 72 -10.60 15.08 2.95
C SER A 72 -9.64 14.32 2.03
N ASP A 73 -8.65 13.62 2.60
CA ASP A 73 -7.65 12.87 1.83
C ASP A 73 -8.01 11.38 1.63
N ALA A 74 -9.28 11.01 1.84
CA ALA A 74 -9.66 9.60 1.85
C ALA A 74 -9.43 8.87 0.51
N ALA A 75 -9.52 9.60 -0.60
CA ALA A 75 -9.25 9.05 -1.93
C ALA A 75 -7.76 8.67 -2.10
N LEU A 76 -6.86 9.53 -1.62
CA LEU A 76 -5.41 9.30 -1.69
C LEU A 76 -5.00 8.09 -0.85
N PHE A 77 -5.58 7.94 0.34
CA PHE A 77 -5.32 6.77 1.16
C PHE A 77 -5.85 5.47 0.53
N LEU A 78 -7.01 5.52 -0.13
CA LEU A 78 -7.53 4.37 -0.87
C LEU A 78 -6.58 3.95 -2.00
N GLU A 79 -6.04 4.92 -2.74
CA GLU A 79 -5.05 4.68 -3.80
C GLU A 79 -3.75 4.09 -3.25
N LEU A 80 -3.25 4.65 -2.14
CA LEU A 80 -2.06 4.13 -1.44
C LEU A 80 -2.27 2.67 -1.01
N THR A 81 -3.41 2.40 -0.35
CA THR A 81 -3.76 1.06 0.11
C THR A 81 -3.87 0.08 -1.06
N GLY A 82 -4.54 0.47 -2.14
CA GLY A 82 -4.66 -0.35 -3.34
C GLY A 82 -3.31 -0.68 -3.96
N THR A 83 -2.41 0.30 -4.05
CA THR A 83 -1.07 0.11 -4.62
C THR A 83 -0.23 -0.88 -3.80
N ILE A 84 -0.28 -0.78 -2.46
CA ILE A 84 0.40 -1.72 -1.56
C ILE A 84 -0.16 -3.14 -1.71
N ILE A 85 -1.50 -3.29 -1.76
CA ILE A 85 -2.15 -4.60 -1.91
C ILE A 85 -1.79 -5.24 -3.25
N ILE A 86 -1.82 -4.50 -4.36
CA ILE A 86 -1.47 -5.05 -5.67
C ILE A 86 0.02 -5.38 -5.76
N ALA A 87 0.91 -4.58 -5.15
CA ALA A 87 2.33 -4.91 -5.05
C ALA A 87 2.56 -6.23 -4.29
N TRP A 88 1.84 -6.46 -3.19
CA TRP A 88 1.86 -7.72 -2.46
C TRP A 88 1.38 -8.89 -3.32
N GLN A 89 0.25 -8.74 -4.02
CA GLN A 89 -0.26 -9.79 -4.92
C GLN A 89 0.75 -10.12 -6.02
N TRP A 90 1.41 -9.11 -6.61
CA TRP A 90 2.46 -9.35 -7.59
C TRP A 90 3.69 -10.05 -7.00
N LEU A 91 4.10 -9.71 -5.78
CA LEU A 91 5.19 -10.42 -5.09
C LEU A 91 4.84 -11.88 -4.84
N ALA A 92 3.62 -12.17 -4.39
CA ALA A 92 3.12 -13.53 -4.17
C ALA A 92 3.07 -14.33 -5.49
N ILE A 93 2.62 -13.73 -6.58
CA ILE A 93 2.64 -14.33 -7.92
C ILE A 93 4.08 -14.59 -8.37
N GLY A 94 5.00 -13.64 -8.17
CA GLY A 94 6.42 -13.80 -8.50
C GLY A 94 7.07 -14.95 -7.72
N LEU A 95 6.77 -15.07 -6.43
CA LEU A 95 7.22 -16.15 -5.55
C LEU A 95 6.70 -17.51 -6.01
N ALA A 96 5.40 -17.61 -6.30
CA ALA A 96 4.80 -18.83 -6.83
C ALA A 96 5.42 -19.23 -8.19
N SER A 97 5.68 -18.24 -9.05
CA SER A 97 6.29 -18.47 -10.37
C SER A 97 7.73 -18.96 -10.26
N GLU A 98 8.54 -18.38 -9.36
CA GLU A 98 9.92 -18.84 -9.10
C GLU A 98 9.95 -20.27 -8.55
N LYS A 99 9.03 -20.62 -7.64
CA LYS A 99 8.89 -22.00 -7.14
C LYS A 99 8.49 -22.97 -8.24
N ALA A 100 7.52 -22.61 -9.07
CA ALA A 100 7.05 -23.46 -10.17
C ALA A 100 8.14 -23.69 -11.22
N LEU A 101 8.94 -22.66 -11.52
CA LEU A 101 10.12 -22.77 -12.39
C LEU A 101 11.16 -23.74 -11.83
N ALA A 102 11.45 -23.67 -10.52
CA ALA A 102 12.42 -24.57 -9.88
C ALA A 102 12.00 -26.05 -9.94
N LYS A 103 10.69 -26.32 -10.01
CA LYS A 103 10.12 -27.67 -10.06
C LYS A 103 9.67 -28.12 -11.45
N ASN A 104 9.77 -27.26 -12.47
CA ASN A 104 9.21 -27.47 -13.80
C ASN A 104 7.69 -27.77 -13.79
N GLU A 105 6.95 -27.15 -12.87
CA GLU A 105 5.49 -27.35 -12.70
C GLU A 105 4.64 -26.43 -13.60
N LEU A 106 5.28 -25.46 -14.27
CA LEU A 106 4.63 -24.46 -15.10
C LEU A 106 5.46 -24.17 -16.35
N GLU A 107 4.80 -23.81 -17.45
CA GLU A 107 5.49 -23.40 -18.68
C GLU A 107 6.45 -22.24 -18.40
N ARG A 108 7.69 -22.39 -18.85
CA ARG A 108 8.78 -21.45 -18.53
C ARG A 108 8.46 -20.02 -18.95
N ASP A 109 7.94 -19.84 -20.16
CA ASP A 109 7.66 -18.51 -20.72
C ASP A 109 6.49 -17.84 -19.98
N PHE A 110 5.46 -18.60 -19.63
CA PHE A 110 4.36 -18.11 -18.80
C PHE A 110 4.85 -17.70 -17.41
N ALA A 111 5.61 -18.55 -16.71
CA ALA A 111 6.14 -18.23 -15.38
C ALA A 111 7.07 -16.99 -15.41
N GLN A 112 7.93 -16.91 -16.42
CA GLN A 112 8.81 -15.75 -16.60
C GLN A 112 8.01 -14.48 -16.88
N SER A 113 6.95 -14.54 -17.69
CA SER A 113 6.09 -13.38 -17.98
C SER A 113 5.46 -12.79 -16.72
N LYS A 114 5.08 -13.64 -15.75
CA LYS A 114 4.54 -13.20 -14.45
C LYS A 114 5.58 -12.47 -13.61
N ILE A 115 6.80 -13.00 -13.58
CA ILE A 115 7.92 -12.35 -12.90
C ILE A 115 8.23 -11.01 -13.55
N GLU A 116 8.31 -10.91 -14.87
CA GLU A 116 8.56 -9.63 -15.55
C GLU A 116 7.43 -8.61 -15.32
N THR A 117 6.18 -9.04 -15.26
CA THR A 117 5.04 -8.16 -14.95
C THR A 117 5.10 -7.64 -13.52
N MET A 118 5.47 -8.50 -12.55
CA MET A 118 5.77 -8.07 -11.18
C MET A 118 6.87 -7.00 -11.18
N LYS A 119 8.00 -7.23 -11.87
CA LYS A 119 9.08 -6.23 -11.95
C LYS A 119 8.58 -4.90 -12.50
N PHE A 120 7.78 -4.91 -13.58
CA PHE A 120 7.17 -3.71 -14.12
C PHE A 120 6.37 -2.97 -13.04
N TYR A 121 5.48 -3.65 -12.32
CA TYR A 121 4.68 -3.02 -11.26
C TYR A 121 5.55 -2.37 -10.18
N PHE A 122 6.59 -3.08 -9.72
CA PHE A 122 7.53 -2.57 -8.72
C PHE A 122 8.38 -1.38 -9.21
N HIS A 123 8.59 -1.26 -10.53
CA HIS A 123 9.36 -0.19 -11.13
C HIS A 123 8.53 1.04 -11.54
N TYR A 124 7.25 0.86 -11.87
CA TYR A 124 6.40 1.92 -12.44
C TYR A 124 5.24 2.34 -11.56
N GLU A 125 4.64 1.40 -10.83
CA GLU A 125 3.43 1.65 -10.04
C GLU A 125 3.76 1.86 -8.57
N LEU A 126 4.58 0.96 -7.99
CA LEU A 126 4.95 1.07 -6.58
C LEU A 126 5.58 2.41 -6.20
N PRO A 127 6.48 3.05 -6.98
CA PRO A 127 7.08 4.33 -6.59
C PRO A 127 6.06 5.48 -6.37
N LYS A 128 4.84 5.37 -6.92
CA LYS A 128 3.78 6.38 -6.72
C LYS A 128 3.35 6.49 -5.25
N THR A 129 3.54 5.44 -4.45
CA THR A 129 3.26 5.45 -3.00
C THR A 129 4.05 6.52 -2.26
N THR A 130 5.24 6.89 -2.73
CA THR A 130 6.05 7.94 -2.11
C THR A 130 5.32 9.28 -2.15
N GLY A 131 4.80 9.69 -3.31
CA GLY A 131 4.05 10.94 -3.43
C GLY A 131 2.76 10.95 -2.60
N LEU A 132 2.05 9.82 -2.59
CA LEU A 132 0.83 9.65 -1.78
C LEU A 132 1.12 9.77 -0.28
N THR A 133 2.16 9.08 0.20
CA THR A 133 2.56 9.13 1.61
C THR A 133 3.08 10.51 2.01
N THR A 134 3.81 11.22 1.14
CA THR A 134 4.19 12.62 1.37
C THR A 134 2.95 13.50 1.61
N ARG A 135 1.94 13.43 0.74
CA ARG A 135 0.73 14.25 0.86
C ARG A 135 -0.11 13.86 2.09
N LEU A 136 -0.27 12.57 2.36
CA LEU A 136 -1.06 12.06 3.50
C LEU A 136 -0.41 12.32 4.87
N MET A 137 0.87 12.66 4.90
CA MET A 137 1.61 13.01 6.14
C MET A 137 1.77 14.51 6.32
N ASP A 138 1.25 15.32 5.39
CA ASP A 138 1.39 16.77 5.42
C ASP A 138 0.43 17.38 6.47
N GLU A 139 0.95 18.34 7.23
CA GLU A 139 0.18 19.02 8.27
C GLU A 139 -0.70 20.14 7.71
N GLU A 140 -0.33 20.70 6.56
CA GLU A 140 -1.07 21.79 5.92
C GLU A 140 -2.32 21.25 5.22
N VAL A 141 -3.49 21.78 5.57
CA VAL A 141 -4.78 21.38 4.99
C VAL A 141 -5.26 22.47 4.04
N ILE A 142 -5.24 22.17 2.74
CA ILE A 142 -5.54 23.14 1.67
C ILE A 142 -6.85 22.86 0.93
N THR A 143 -7.50 21.73 1.22
CA THR A 143 -8.71 21.23 0.51
C THR A 143 -9.99 21.37 1.33
N ILE A 144 -9.89 21.93 2.54
CA ILE A 144 -11.05 22.31 3.36
C ILE A 144 -11.19 23.82 3.23
N LEU A 145 -12.41 24.28 2.90
CA LEU A 145 -12.71 25.71 2.82
C LEU A 145 -12.58 26.32 4.22
N GLY A 146 -11.64 27.25 4.38
CA GLY A 146 -11.52 28.10 5.58
C GLY A 146 -12.33 29.39 5.45
N GLU A 147 -12.28 30.26 6.47
CA GLU A 147 -13.01 31.55 6.52
C GLU A 147 -12.68 32.56 5.40
N ILE A 148 -11.66 32.28 4.56
CA ILE A 148 -11.28 33.16 3.46
C ILE A 148 -11.84 32.57 2.16
N ASP A 149 -13.02 33.06 1.77
CA ASP A 149 -13.65 32.76 0.48
C ASP A 149 -12.90 33.43 -0.67
N VAL A 150 -11.87 32.76 -1.18
CA VAL A 150 -11.17 33.16 -2.42
C VAL A 150 -11.85 32.57 -3.67
N PHE A 151 -12.78 31.61 -3.49
CA PHE A 151 -13.35 30.81 -4.56
C PHE A 151 -14.86 31.01 -4.80
N ASP A 152 -15.53 31.82 -3.98
CA ASP A 152 -16.92 32.25 -4.22
C ASP A 152 -16.93 33.51 -5.10
N ASN A 153 -17.07 33.32 -6.42
CA ASN A 153 -17.41 34.37 -7.40
C ASN A 153 -18.52 33.89 -8.33
#